data_AF-A0A453AFE0-F1
#
_entry.id   AF-A0A453AFE0-F1
#
_cell.length_a   1.000
_cell.length_b   1.000
_cell.length_c   1.000
_cell.angle_alpha   90.00
_cell.angle_beta   90.00
_cell.angle_gamma   90.00
#
_symmetry.space_group_name_H-M   'P 1'
#
loop_
_entity.id
_entity.type
_entity.pdbx_description
1 polymer ?
#
loop_
_entity_poly.entity_id
_entity_poly.type
_entity_poly.pdbx_seq_one_letter_code
_entity_poly.pdbx_strand_id
1 'polypeptide(L)' 'MESRNDVKSDEILMPGFRFHPTDEELVSFYLKKKIQQKPISIELIRQLDIYKFDPWDLPSN' A
#
# COMPACT_ATOMS: atom_id res chain seq x y z
N MET A 1 -27.28 -9.68 -13.27
CA MET A 1 -26.13 -9.59 -12.35
C MET A 1 -25.07 -8.76 -13.02
N GLU A 2 -24.93 -7.49 -12.64
CA GLU A 2 -23.82 -6.66 -13.10
C GLU A 2 -22.54 -7.17 -12.43
N SER A 3 -21.67 -7.76 -13.25
CA SER A 3 -20.28 -7.99 -12.91
C SER A 3 -19.66 -6.64 -12.61
N ARG A 4 -19.43 -6.36 -11.32
CA ARG A 4 -18.66 -5.20 -10.88
C ARG A 4 -17.26 -5.40 -11.43
N ASN A 5 -16.99 -4.79 -12.58
CA ASN A 5 -15.66 -4.71 -13.14
C ASN A 5 -14.79 -3.97 -12.11
N ASP A 6 -13.95 -4.70 -11.39
CA ASP A 6 -12.83 -4.13 -10.64
C ASP A 6 -11.88 -3.51 -11.67
N VAL A 7 -12.18 -2.28 -12.07
CA VAL A 7 -11.25 -1.43 -12.79
C VAL A 7 -10.08 -1.23 -11.83
N LYS A 8 -8.99 -1.98 -12.03
CA LYS A 8 -7.70 -1.62 -11.45
C LYS A 8 -7.38 -0.23 -11.96
N SER A 9 -7.55 0.75 -11.10
CA SER A 9 -7.17 2.12 -11.32
C SER A 9 -5.65 2.17 -11.55
N ASP A 10 -5.22 1.94 -12.79
CA ASP A 10 -4.14 2.72 -13.40
C ASP A 10 -4.64 4.17 -13.52
N GLU A 11 -5.02 4.76 -12.38
CA GLU A 11 -5.31 6.18 -12.22
C GLU A 11 -3.99 6.88 -12.50
N ILE A 12 -3.83 7.30 -13.76
CA ILE A 12 -2.85 8.22 -14.33
C ILE A 12 -1.89 8.77 -13.26
N LEU A 13 -0.90 7.98 -12.88
CA LEU A 13 0.18 8.44 -12.03
C LEU A 13 1.03 9.35 -12.92
N MET A 14 0.90 10.66 -12.73
CA MET A 14 1.70 11.61 -13.49
C MET A 14 3.19 11.27 -13.32
N PRO A 15 4.00 11.36 -14.38
CA PRO A 15 5.43 11.14 -14.29
C PRO A 15 6.02 11.92 -13.10
N GLY A 16 6.70 11.22 -12.20
CA GLY A 16 7.29 11.80 -10.99
C GLY A 16 6.45 11.65 -9.72
N PHE A 17 5.15 11.31 -9.82
CA PHE A 17 4.37 10.96 -8.64
C PHE A 17 4.81 9.58 -8.12
N ARG A 18 5.22 9.54 -6.86
CA ARG A 18 5.71 8.34 -6.19
C ARG A 18 5.22 8.34 -4.76
N PHE A 19 5.21 7.16 -4.16
CA PHE A 19 5.04 7.06 -2.73
C PHE A 19 6.26 7.65 -2.01
N HIS A 20 6.04 8.80 -1.38
CA HIS A 20 7.05 9.51 -0.61
C HIS A 20 6.40 10.16 0.63
N PRO A 21 5.84 9.35 1.55
CA PRO A 21 5.19 9.88 2.75
C PRO A 21 6.22 10.44 3.73
N THR A 22 5.77 11.36 4.55
CA THR A 22 6.47 11.81 5.77
C THR A 22 6.31 10.78 6.90
N ASP A 23 7.16 10.86 7.92
CA ASP A 23 7.06 10.00 9.12
C ASP A 23 5.69 10.14 9.81
N GLU A 24 5.17 11.38 9.86
CA GLU A 24 3.85 11.65 10.43
C GLU A 24 2.74 10.95 9.63
N GLU A 25 2.79 10.99 8.30
CA GLU A 25 1.81 10.31 7.45
C GLU A 25 1.90 8.78 7.60
N LEU A 26 3.11 8.21 7.66
CA LEU A 26 3.31 6.78 7.90
C LEU A 26 2.61 6.30 9.17
N VAL A 27 2.73 7.05 10.27
CA VAL A 27 2.14 6.66 11.56
C VAL A 27 0.67 7.03 11.65
N SER A 28 0.35 8.31 11.45
CA SER A 28 -0.98 8.87 11.72
C SER A 28 -2.05 8.43 10.72
N PHE A 29 -1.64 8.15 9.47
CA PHE A 29 -2.54 7.71 8.42
C PHE A 29 -2.43 6.21 8.20
N TYR A 30 -1.28 5.69 7.77
CA TYR A 30 -1.18 4.30 7.32
C TYR A 30 -1.25 3.30 8.48
N LEU A 31 -0.36 3.42 9.47
CA LEU A 31 -0.31 2.49 10.59
C LEU A 31 -1.57 2.56 11.45
N LYS A 32 -2.02 3.77 11.79
CA LYS A 32 -3.23 3.97 12.59
C LYS A 32 -4.48 3.39 11.91
N LYS A 33 -4.66 3.60 10.59
CA LYS A 33 -5.79 3.01 9.86
C LYS A 33 -5.72 1.50 9.83
N LYS A 34 -4.53 0.92 9.64
CA LYS A 34 -4.33 -0.54 9.68
C LYS A 34 -4.78 -1.13 11.02
N ILE A 35 -4.36 -0.54 12.14
CA ILE A 35 -4.75 -0.98 13.49
C ILE A 35 -6.26 -0.83 13.72
N GLN A 36 -6.86 0.23 13.17
CA GLN A 36 -8.30 0.47 13.24
C GLN A 36 -9.13 -0.35 12.25
N GLN A 37 -8.50 -1.23 11.44
CA GLN A 37 -9.14 -1.99 10.37
C GLN A 37 -9.93 -1.11 9.38
N LYS A 38 -9.48 0.14 9.20
CA LYS A 38 -10.09 1.06 8.24
C LYS A 38 -9.54 0.78 6.85
N PRO A 39 -10.39 0.79 5.81
CA PRO A 39 -9.94 0.61 4.45
C PRO A 39 -8.95 1.72 4.06
N ILE A 40 -7.85 1.32 3.41
CA ILE A 40 -6.89 2.21 2.76
C ILE A 40 -7.10 1.99 1.27
N SER A 41 -7.45 3.06 0.54
CA SER A 41 -7.86 2.95 -0.88
C SER A 41 -6.76 2.46 -1.82
N ILE A 42 -5.53 2.36 -1.34
CA ILE A 42 -4.36 1.95 -2.12
C ILE A 42 -3.66 0.82 -1.35
N GLU A 43 -3.61 -0.38 -1.92
CA GLU A 43 -2.87 -1.53 -1.38
C GLU A 43 -1.35 -1.38 -1.63
N LEU A 44 -0.78 -0.27 -1.15
CA LEU A 44 0.62 0.05 -1.42
C LEU A 44 1.60 -0.65 -0.46
N ILE A 45 1.18 -0.89 0.78
CA ILE A 45 2.02 -1.49 1.83
C ILE A 45 1.56 -2.94 2.03
N ARG A 46 2.41 -3.89 1.63
CA ARG A 46 2.14 -5.32 1.76
C ARG A 46 2.29 -5.78 3.22
N GLN A 47 1.51 -6.81 3.60
CA GLN A 47 1.64 -7.46 4.90
C GLN A 47 2.53 -8.70 4.77
N LEU A 48 3.65 -8.71 5.47
CA LEU A 48 4.56 -9.84 5.52
C LEU A 48 5.24 -9.95 6.89
N ASP A 49 5.69 -11.15 7.23
CA ASP A 49 6.51 -11.39 8.42
C ASP A 49 7.97 -11.15 8.05
N ILE A 50 8.44 -9.92 8.27
CA ILE A 50 9.75 -9.44 7.77
C ILE A 50 10.93 -10.25 8.30
N TYR A 51 10.78 -10.95 9.43
CA TYR A 51 11.86 -11.72 10.06
C TYR A 51 12.09 -13.09 9.43
N LYS A 52 11.25 -13.50 8.47
CA LYS A 52 11.38 -14.78 7.76
C LYS A 52 12.13 -14.65 6.43
N PHE A 53 12.53 -13.45 6.05
CA PHE A 53 13.14 -13.15 4.75
C PHE A 53 14.48 -12.47 4.96
N ASP A 54 15.43 -12.75 4.07
CA ASP A 54 16.61 -11.91 3.99
C ASP A 54 16.24 -10.54 3.37
N PRO A 55 16.96 -9.45 3.71
CA PRO A 55 16.63 -8.11 3.20
C PRO A 55 16.57 -8.01 1.67
N TRP A 56 17.36 -8.82 0.95
CA TRP A 56 17.39 -8.85 -0.51
C TRP A 56 16.22 -9.60 -1.15
N ASP A 57 15.49 -10.41 -0.40
CA ASP A 57 14.31 -11.14 -0.91
C ASP A 57 13.04 -10.26 -0.91
N LEU A 58 13.04 -9.20 -0.10
CA LEU A 58 11.90 -8.29 0.07
C LEU A 58 11.47 -7.52 -1.20
N PRO A 59 12.37 -6.94 -2.02
CA PRO A 59 11.96 -6.17 -3.21
C PRO A 59 11.47 -7.04 -4.38
N SER A 60 11.74 -8.36 -4.37
CA SER A 60 11.45 -9.26 -5.50
C SER A 60 10.03 -9.83 -5.51
N ASN A 61 9.26 -9.64 -4.45
CA ASN A 61 7.88 -10.13 -4.34
C ASN A 61 6.88 -9.00 -4.56
#